data_AF-A0A0M2SLW9-F1
#
_entry.id   AF-A0A0M2SLW9-F1
#
_cell.length_a   1.000
_cell.length_b   1.000
_cell.length_c   1.000
_cell.angle_alpha   90.00
_cell.angle_beta   90.00
_cell.angle_gamma   90.00
#
_symmetry.space_group_name_H-M   'P 1'
#
loop_
_entity.id
_entity.type
_entity.pdbx_description
1 polymer ?
#
loop_
_entity_poly.entity_id
_entity_poly.type
_entity_poly.pdbx_seq_one_letter_code
_entity_poly.pdbx_strand_id
1 'polypeptide(L)'
;MGHLTVAEAENEKLWVALENTFYLNYHLDQLKNAPEKSIEARTVFTRSKKRSLVLNNLSLLWWIGYYMYDESNRENPYHYADYFVKNSYRGNSVAFLSSNIVSNKELVLGVLAAIMELEKNNGMIVNRYSYTNSNKLLNQVSGVSVIDILNRHDIKEIIKDNLLNMDKIRVEKKVVPVSQ
;
A
#
# COMPACT_ATOMS: atom_id res chain seq x y z
N MET A 1 -16.08 -12.10 5.59
CA MET A 1 -15.10 -13.10 6.04
C MET A 1 -14.91 -12.89 7.53
N GLY A 2 -14.95 -13.95 8.35
CA GLY A 2 -14.62 -13.83 9.78
C GLY A 2 -13.19 -13.32 10.00
N HIS A 3 -12.80 -13.14 11.27
CA HIS A 3 -11.44 -12.71 11.64
C HIS A 3 -10.41 -13.77 11.20
N LEU A 4 -9.93 -13.67 9.95
CA LEU A 4 -8.75 -14.41 9.49
C LEU A 4 -7.54 -13.93 10.29
N THR A 5 -6.79 -14.85 10.85
CA THR A 5 -5.46 -14.57 11.39
C THR A 5 -4.49 -14.24 10.26
N VAL A 6 -3.39 -13.56 10.58
CA VAL A 6 -2.31 -13.30 9.61
C VAL A 6 -1.78 -14.61 9.02
N ALA A 7 -1.63 -15.65 9.83
CA ALA A 7 -1.13 -16.95 9.38
C ALA A 7 -2.08 -17.62 8.35
N GLU A 8 -3.39 -17.52 8.57
CA GLU A 8 -4.38 -18.04 7.62
C GLU A 8 -4.41 -17.19 6.34
N ALA A 9 -4.34 -15.87 6.47
CA ALA A 9 -4.30 -14.95 5.34
C ALA A 9 -3.00 -15.04 4.53
N GLU A 10 -1.93 -15.60 5.09
CA GLU A 10 -0.71 -15.92 4.36
C GLU A 10 -0.79 -17.24 3.58
N ASN A 11 -1.82 -18.06 3.80
CA ASN A 11 -2.00 -19.33 3.12
C ASN A 11 -2.59 -19.12 1.71
N GLU A 12 -1.75 -19.26 0.70
CA GLU A 12 -2.11 -19.08 -0.72
C GLU A 12 -3.30 -19.95 -1.15
N LYS A 13 -3.42 -21.16 -0.60
CA LYS A 13 -4.50 -22.11 -0.93
C LYS A 13 -5.87 -21.57 -0.53
N LEU A 14 -5.94 -20.79 0.56
CA LEU A 14 -7.18 -20.14 0.99
C LEU A 14 -7.71 -19.22 -0.10
N TRP A 15 -6.85 -18.36 -0.64
CA TRP A 15 -7.23 -17.38 -1.64
C TRP A 15 -7.63 -18.01 -2.97
N VAL A 16 -6.85 -18.99 -3.45
CA VAL A 16 -7.20 -19.74 -4.66
C VAL A 16 -8.56 -20.42 -4.50
N ALA A 17 -8.80 -21.07 -3.36
CA ALA A 17 -10.09 -21.71 -3.09
C ALA A 17 -11.23 -20.69 -3.09
N LEU A 18 -11.09 -19.57 -2.37
CA LEU A 18 -12.11 -18.53 -2.27
C LEU A 18 -12.43 -17.90 -3.63
N GLU A 19 -11.42 -17.60 -4.44
CA GLU A 19 -11.58 -17.03 -5.79
C GLU A 19 -12.25 -18.00 -6.76
N ASN A 20 -12.10 -19.31 -6.58
CA ASN A 20 -12.71 -20.32 -7.44
C ASN A 20 -14.02 -20.88 -6.88
N THR A 21 -14.50 -20.39 -5.74
CA THR A 21 -15.75 -20.84 -5.10
C THR A 21 -16.66 -19.64 -4.80
N PHE A 22 -16.50 -19.03 -3.62
CA PHE A 22 -17.40 -18.00 -3.11
C PHE A 22 -17.29 -16.66 -3.86
N TYR A 23 -16.12 -16.35 -4.41
CA TYR A 23 -15.82 -15.06 -5.03
C TYR A 23 -15.56 -15.17 -6.54
N LEU A 24 -15.99 -16.25 -7.19
CA LEU A 24 -15.73 -16.49 -8.62
C LEU A 24 -16.22 -15.35 -9.52
N ASN A 25 -17.46 -14.88 -9.32
CA ASN A 25 -18.00 -13.80 -10.13
C ASN A 25 -17.21 -12.49 -9.95
N TYR A 26 -16.84 -12.16 -8.71
CA TYR A 26 -16.00 -11.00 -8.43
C TYR A 26 -14.62 -11.14 -9.08
N HIS A 27 -13.99 -12.31 -8.93
CA HIS A 27 -12.68 -12.59 -9.50
C HIS A 27 -12.69 -12.45 -11.03
N LEU A 28 -13.66 -13.06 -11.71
CA LEU A 28 -13.80 -12.96 -13.17
C LEU A 28 -14.06 -11.52 -13.62
N ASP A 29 -14.87 -10.77 -12.87
CA ASP A 29 -15.12 -9.35 -13.17
C ASP A 29 -13.84 -8.51 -13.09
N GLN A 30 -13.00 -8.74 -12.06
CA GLN A 30 -11.70 -8.09 -11.93
C GLN A 30 -10.72 -8.45 -13.06
N LEU A 31 -10.91 -9.57 -13.74
CA LEU A 31 -10.05 -10.02 -14.85
C LEU A 31 -10.48 -9.48 -16.22
N LYS A 32 -11.74 -9.08 -16.42
CA LYS A 32 -12.25 -8.59 -17.72
C LYS A 32 -11.40 -7.46 -18.31
N ASN A 33 -10.93 -6.55 -17.45
CA ASN A 33 -10.13 -5.38 -17.84
C ASN A 33 -8.65 -5.53 -17.44
N ALA A 34 -8.23 -6.71 -17.00
CA ALA A 34 -6.85 -6.94 -16.60
C ALA A 34 -5.96 -7.14 -17.85
N PRO A 35 -4.73 -6.57 -17.87
CA PRO A 35 -3.76 -6.94 -18.88
C PRO A 35 -3.51 -8.45 -18.84
N GLU A 36 -3.47 -9.10 -20.00
CA GLU A 36 -3.30 -10.56 -20.13
C GLU A 36 -2.13 -11.10 -19.30
N LYS A 37 -0.97 -10.42 -19.40
CA LYS A 37 0.26 -10.73 -18.64
C LYS A 37 0.10 -10.70 -17.11
N SER A 38 -1.00 -10.16 -16.59
CA SER A 38 -1.29 -10.08 -15.16
C SER A 38 -2.35 -11.07 -14.68
N ILE A 39 -3.05 -11.76 -15.59
CA ILE A 39 -4.12 -12.72 -15.24
C ILE A 39 -3.55 -13.83 -14.36
N GLU A 40 -2.46 -14.47 -14.79
CA GLU A 40 -1.82 -15.55 -14.04
C GLU A 40 -1.52 -15.14 -12.59
N ALA A 41 -0.79 -14.05 -12.39
CA ALA A 41 -0.40 -13.61 -11.04
C ALA A 41 -1.57 -13.08 -10.17
N ARG A 42 -2.73 -12.80 -10.79
CA ARG A 42 -3.95 -12.40 -10.09
C ARG A 42 -4.81 -13.58 -9.65
N THR A 43 -4.61 -14.75 -10.24
CA THR A 43 -5.40 -15.97 -10.00
C THR A 43 -4.62 -17.04 -9.26
N VAL A 44 -3.33 -17.18 -9.55
CA VAL A 44 -2.45 -18.19 -8.95
C VAL A 44 -1.17 -17.57 -8.41
N PHE A 45 -0.51 -18.29 -7.50
CA PHE A 45 0.64 -17.80 -6.76
C PHE A 45 1.94 -18.32 -7.41
N THR A 46 2.49 -17.56 -8.35
CA THR A 46 3.68 -17.96 -9.16
C THR A 46 4.96 -17.19 -8.82
N ARG A 47 4.93 -16.32 -7.81
CA ARG A 47 6.05 -15.47 -7.38
C ARG A 47 6.42 -15.79 -5.93
N SER A 48 7.32 -15.00 -5.34
CA SER A 48 7.59 -15.10 -3.89
C SER A 48 6.31 -14.90 -3.09
N LYS A 49 6.17 -15.62 -1.97
CA LYS A 49 4.96 -15.62 -1.11
C LYS A 49 4.38 -14.23 -0.90
N LYS A 50 5.18 -13.28 -0.39
CA LYS A 50 4.76 -11.89 -0.13
C LYS A 50 4.28 -11.16 -1.38
N ARG A 51 4.98 -11.34 -2.50
CA ARG A 51 4.63 -10.70 -3.78
C ARG A 51 3.35 -11.29 -4.35
N SER A 52 3.18 -12.60 -4.29
CA SER A 52 1.99 -13.30 -4.78
C SER A 52 0.73 -12.87 -4.00
N LEU A 53 0.83 -12.74 -2.67
CA LEU A 53 -0.25 -12.23 -1.82
C LEU A 53 -0.72 -10.81 -2.19
N VAL A 54 0.17 -9.97 -2.72
CA VAL A 54 -0.12 -8.59 -3.15
C VAL A 54 -0.59 -8.52 -4.61
N LEU A 55 -0.36 -9.56 -5.41
CA LEU A 55 -0.79 -9.62 -6.81
C LEU A 55 -2.17 -10.29 -6.98
N ASN A 56 -2.46 -11.31 -6.18
CA ASN A 56 -3.72 -12.05 -6.20
C ASN A 56 -4.92 -11.11 -5.92
N ASN A 57 -6.04 -11.30 -6.64
CA ASN A 57 -7.16 -10.36 -6.64
C ASN A 57 -7.83 -10.23 -5.27
N LEU A 58 -8.07 -11.34 -4.58
CA LEU A 58 -8.79 -11.36 -3.32
C LEU A 58 -7.84 -11.14 -2.14
N SER A 59 -6.68 -11.79 -2.15
CA SER A 59 -5.64 -11.63 -1.12
C SER A 59 -5.22 -10.17 -0.98
N LEU A 60 -5.01 -9.45 -2.10
CA LEU A 60 -4.60 -8.04 -2.06
C LEU A 60 -5.58 -7.18 -1.25
N LEU A 61 -6.89 -7.38 -1.44
CA LEU A 61 -7.91 -6.61 -0.72
C LEU A 61 -7.84 -6.85 0.78
N TRP A 62 -7.61 -8.10 1.19
CA TRP A 62 -7.44 -8.43 2.60
C TRP A 62 -6.21 -7.76 3.18
N TRP A 63 -5.07 -7.77 2.48
CA TRP A 63 -3.84 -7.13 2.96
C TRP A 63 -3.93 -5.60 3.01
N ILE A 64 -4.63 -4.97 2.06
CA ILE A 64 -4.97 -3.55 2.14
C ILE A 64 -5.78 -3.28 3.40
N GLY A 65 -6.87 -4.04 3.60
CA GLY A 65 -7.72 -3.90 4.79
C GLY A 65 -6.95 -4.14 6.08
N TYR A 66 -6.06 -5.14 6.13
CA TYR A 66 -5.29 -5.48 7.33
C TYR A 66 -4.26 -4.40 7.69
N TYR A 67 -3.43 -3.98 6.73
CA TYR A 67 -2.34 -3.03 6.98
C TYR A 67 -2.79 -1.57 7.08
N MET A 68 -3.91 -1.22 6.44
CA MET A 68 -4.41 0.16 6.36
C MET A 68 -5.61 0.41 7.28
N TYR A 69 -5.88 -0.52 8.20
CA TYR A 69 -6.85 -0.32 9.28
C TYR A 69 -6.21 0.43 10.43
N ASP A 70 -6.79 1.58 10.77
CA ASP A 70 -6.35 2.44 11.86
C ASP A 70 -7.35 2.40 13.03
N GLU A 71 -7.00 1.62 14.05
CA GLU A 71 -7.76 1.46 15.29
C GLU A 71 -7.96 2.78 16.05
N SER A 72 -7.10 3.78 15.84
CA SER A 72 -7.22 5.08 16.51
C SER A 72 -8.32 5.96 15.93
N ASN A 73 -8.73 5.74 14.67
CA ASN A 73 -9.82 6.48 14.03
C ASN A 73 -11.13 5.72 14.16
N ARG A 74 -11.89 5.97 15.24
CA ARG A 74 -13.14 5.26 15.53
C ARG A 74 -14.28 5.56 14.55
N GLU A 75 -14.26 6.73 13.90
CA GLU A 75 -15.31 7.13 12.95
C GLU A 75 -15.12 6.45 11.60
N ASN A 76 -13.88 6.45 11.08
CA ASN A 76 -13.52 5.72 9.88
C ASN A 76 -12.16 5.01 10.04
N PRO A 77 -12.14 3.78 10.57
CA PRO A 77 -10.91 3.01 10.70
C PRO A 77 -10.24 2.67 9.36
N TYR A 78 -10.98 2.71 8.25
CA TYR A 78 -10.48 2.36 6.92
C TYR A 78 -10.10 3.57 6.06
N HIS A 79 -10.04 4.78 6.63
CA HIS A 79 -9.76 6.00 5.86
C HIS A 79 -8.47 5.95 5.02
N TYR A 80 -7.42 5.24 5.50
CA TYR A 80 -6.22 5.01 4.71
C TYR A 80 -6.44 4.05 3.55
N ALA A 81 -7.22 2.99 3.74
CA ALA A 81 -7.61 2.08 2.67
C ALA A 81 -8.44 2.82 1.62
N ASP A 82 -9.45 3.59 2.04
CA ASP A 82 -10.30 4.41 1.18
C ASP A 82 -9.48 5.38 0.33
N TYR A 83 -8.49 6.03 0.95
CA TYR A 83 -7.55 6.90 0.27
C TYR A 83 -6.70 6.15 -0.76
N PHE A 84 -6.15 5.00 -0.36
CA PHE A 84 -5.21 4.24 -1.17
C PHE A 84 -5.87 3.61 -2.40
N VAL A 85 -7.11 3.11 -2.26
CA VAL A 85 -7.85 2.45 -3.36
C VAL A 85 -8.40 3.42 -4.40
N LYS A 86 -8.56 4.72 -4.08
CA LYS A 86 -8.95 5.77 -5.04
C LYS A 86 -7.88 6.01 -6.12
N ASN A 87 -6.63 5.64 -5.84
CA ASN A 87 -5.50 5.78 -6.75
C ASN A 87 -5.27 4.49 -7.57
N SER A 88 -4.20 4.44 -8.37
CA SER A 88 -3.73 3.21 -9.05
C SER A 88 -3.22 2.13 -8.07
N TYR A 89 -4.12 1.63 -7.22
CA TYR A 89 -3.78 0.90 -5.99
C TYR A 89 -3.05 -0.41 -6.25
N ARG A 90 -3.34 -1.15 -7.33
CA ARG A 90 -2.65 -2.41 -7.62
C ARG A 90 -1.16 -2.22 -7.87
N GLY A 91 -0.80 -1.23 -8.69
CA GLY A 91 0.60 -0.88 -8.94
C GLY A 91 1.28 -0.34 -7.69
N ASN A 92 0.57 0.49 -6.92
CA ASN A 92 1.05 1.05 -5.66
C ASN A 92 1.25 -0.03 -4.58
N SER A 93 0.37 -1.02 -4.50
CA SER A 93 0.45 -2.13 -3.55
C SER A 93 1.71 -2.95 -3.79
N VAL A 94 1.99 -3.26 -5.05
CA VAL A 94 3.22 -3.96 -5.44
C VAL A 94 4.46 -3.14 -5.09
N ALA A 95 4.41 -1.81 -5.24
CA ALA A 95 5.51 -0.94 -4.83
C ALA A 95 5.68 -0.84 -3.32
N PHE A 96 4.57 -0.89 -2.59
CA PHE A 96 4.53 -0.62 -1.16
C PHE A 96 4.65 -1.90 -0.32
N LEU A 97 3.67 -2.79 -0.44
CA LEU A 97 3.46 -3.95 0.42
C LEU A 97 4.35 -5.15 0.07
N SER A 98 5.05 -5.14 -1.06
CA SER A 98 6.02 -6.20 -1.40
C SER A 98 7.37 -6.06 -0.66
N SER A 99 7.62 -4.95 0.05
CA SER A 99 8.86 -4.72 0.80
C SER A 99 8.89 -5.52 2.10
N ASN A 100 10.04 -6.12 2.45
CA ASN A 100 10.19 -6.87 3.71
C ASN A 100 10.07 -5.97 4.96
N ILE A 101 10.35 -4.68 4.83
CA ILE A 101 10.19 -3.69 5.90
C ILE A 101 8.73 -3.45 6.28
N VAL A 102 7.79 -3.74 5.38
CA VAL A 102 6.37 -3.75 5.75
C VAL A 102 6.10 -5.00 6.59
N SER A 103 6.48 -4.93 7.86
CA SER A 103 6.39 -6.00 8.87
C SER A 103 5.41 -5.67 9.99
N ASN A 104 5.04 -4.40 10.16
CA ASN A 104 4.07 -3.92 11.14
C ASN A 104 3.12 -2.88 10.49
N LYS A 105 1.86 -2.85 10.94
CA LYS A 105 0.84 -1.87 10.55
C LYS A 105 1.28 -0.43 10.85
N GLU A 106 1.90 -0.17 12.00
CA GLU A 106 2.27 1.19 12.39
C GLU A 106 3.19 1.89 11.38
N LEU A 107 4.09 1.13 10.76
CA LEU A 107 4.95 1.63 9.69
C LEU A 107 4.15 1.99 8.43
N VAL A 108 3.21 1.12 8.03
CA VAL A 108 2.35 1.38 6.88
C VAL A 108 1.50 2.63 7.10
N LEU A 109 0.90 2.76 8.28
CA LEU A 109 0.06 3.88 8.64
C LEU A 109 0.86 5.19 8.72
N GLY A 110 2.09 5.16 9.25
CA GLY A 110 2.99 6.32 9.28
C GLY A 110 3.35 6.81 7.88
N VAL A 111 3.68 5.90 6.96
CA VAL A 111 3.97 6.24 5.55
C VAL A 111 2.73 6.84 4.87
N LEU A 112 1.55 6.24 5.05
CA LEU A 112 0.32 6.74 4.44
C LEU A 112 -0.07 8.11 4.99
N ALA A 113 0.07 8.33 6.30
CA ALA A 113 -0.14 9.64 6.93
C ALA A 113 0.78 10.71 6.32
N ALA A 114 2.05 10.40 6.10
CA ALA A 114 3.00 11.31 5.48
C ALA A 114 2.63 11.62 4.02
N ILE A 115 2.31 10.60 3.22
CA ILE A 115 1.94 10.77 1.81
C ILE A 115 0.68 11.63 1.67
N MET A 116 -0.36 11.38 2.47
CA MET A 116 -1.59 12.16 2.48
C MET A 116 -1.33 13.63 2.86
N GLU A 117 -0.47 13.87 3.84
CA GLU A 117 -0.11 15.22 4.26
C GLU A 117 0.69 15.97 3.19
N LEU A 118 1.67 15.30 2.57
CA LEU A 118 2.47 15.88 1.47
C LEU A 118 1.63 16.16 0.22
N GLU A 119 0.67 15.29 -0.11
CA GLU A 119 -0.28 15.56 -1.18
C GLU A 119 -1.11 16.82 -0.87
N LYS A 120 -1.72 16.86 0.32
CA LYS A 120 -2.62 17.94 0.73
C LYS A 120 -1.91 19.28 0.90
N ASN A 121 -0.76 19.31 1.55
CA ASN A 121 -0.11 20.54 2.01
C ASN A 121 0.98 21.01 1.05
N ASN A 122 1.64 20.09 0.35
CA ASN A 122 2.75 20.39 -0.53
C ASN A 122 2.39 20.23 -2.01
N GLY A 123 1.22 19.69 -2.36
CA GLY A 123 0.82 19.44 -3.74
C GLY A 123 1.58 18.28 -4.38
N MET A 124 2.07 17.33 -3.58
CA MET A 124 2.75 16.15 -4.09
C MET A 124 1.80 15.30 -4.93
N ILE A 125 2.18 14.97 -6.17
CA ILE A 125 1.41 14.08 -7.04
C ILE A 125 1.72 12.63 -6.66
N VAL A 126 0.76 11.96 -6.04
CA VAL A 126 0.90 10.60 -5.53
C VAL A 126 0.98 9.60 -6.67
N ASN A 127 2.04 8.80 -6.66
CA ASN A 127 2.26 7.79 -7.68
C ASN A 127 3.08 6.62 -7.12
N ARG A 128 3.41 5.64 -7.97
CA ARG A 128 4.17 4.46 -7.57
C ARG A 128 5.52 4.77 -6.91
N TYR A 129 6.18 5.87 -7.28
CA TYR A 129 7.45 6.30 -6.71
C TYR A 129 7.29 6.86 -5.30
N SER A 130 6.13 7.44 -4.94
CA SER A 130 5.83 7.83 -3.55
C SER A 130 6.06 6.64 -2.62
N TYR A 131 5.45 5.50 -2.93
CA TYR A 131 5.57 4.27 -2.12
C TYR A 131 6.94 3.58 -2.25
N THR A 132 7.50 3.51 -3.47
CA THR A 132 8.80 2.87 -3.68
C THR A 132 9.91 3.63 -2.95
N ASN A 133 9.87 4.96 -2.97
CA ASN A 133 10.87 5.80 -2.31
C ASN A 133 10.66 5.83 -0.80
N SER A 134 9.42 5.79 -0.28
CA SER A 134 9.19 5.56 1.15
C SER A 134 9.84 4.27 1.63
N ASN A 135 9.69 3.17 0.88
CA ASN A 135 10.36 1.91 1.20
C ASN A 135 11.90 2.05 1.19
N LYS A 136 12.49 2.81 0.27
CA LYS A 136 13.94 3.06 0.25
C LYS A 136 14.40 3.83 1.49
N LEU A 137 13.69 4.91 1.84
CA LEU A 137 14.00 5.72 3.02
C LEU A 137 13.98 4.87 4.29
N LEU A 138 12.97 4.02 4.46
CA LEU A 138 12.88 3.14 5.62
C LEU A 138 13.98 2.08 5.64
N ASN A 139 14.38 1.54 4.48
CA ASN A 139 15.54 0.63 4.38
C ASN A 139 16.85 1.33 4.78
N GLN A 140 17.02 2.60 4.42
CA GLN A 140 18.19 3.38 4.81
C GLN A 140 18.22 3.62 6.32
N VAL A 141 17.08 3.99 6.92
CA VAL A 141 16.96 4.19 8.37
C VAL A 141 17.21 2.89 9.13
N SER A 142 16.68 1.76 8.65
CA SER A 142 16.90 0.43 9.27
C SER A 142 18.36 -0.03 9.25
N GLY A 143 19.18 0.50 8.33
CA GLY A 143 20.61 0.21 8.27
C GLY A 143 21.45 1.02 9.27
N VAL A 144 20.87 2.06 9.88
CA VAL A 144 21.57 3.02 10.76
C VAL A 144 20.95 3.05 12.16
N SER A 145 19.69 2.63 12.32
CA SER A 145 18.95 2.62 13.58
C SER A 145 18.05 1.38 13.67
N VAL A 146 17.71 0.97 14.90
CA VAL A 146 16.76 -0.12 15.12
C VAL A 146 15.36 0.39 14.81
N ILE A 147 14.80 0.00 13.66
CA ILE A 147 13.45 0.42 13.23
C ILE A 147 12.37 -0.01 14.22
N ASP A 148 12.63 -1.01 15.05
CA ASP A 148 11.69 -1.53 16.06
C ASP A 148 11.39 -0.54 17.20
N ILE A 149 12.11 0.58 17.28
CA ILE A 149 11.87 1.65 18.26
C ILE A 149 11.03 2.80 17.66
N LEU A 150 10.92 2.87 16.34
CA LEU A 150 10.22 3.96 15.67
C LEU A 150 8.71 3.74 15.74
N ASN A 151 8.01 4.71 16.32
CA ASN A 151 6.55 4.71 16.34
C ASN A 151 5.99 5.32 15.03
N ARG A 152 4.67 5.28 14.87
CA ARG A 152 3.97 5.83 13.69
C ARG A 152 4.33 7.30 13.39
N HIS A 153 4.47 8.12 14.43
CA HIS A 153 4.82 9.52 14.29
C HIS A 153 6.25 9.69 13.76
N ASP A 154 7.21 8.94 14.29
CA ASP A 154 8.61 9.02 13.82
C ASP A 154 8.72 8.60 12.35
N ILE A 155 8.03 7.53 11.95
CA ILE A 155 7.95 7.09 10.55
C ILE A 155 7.36 8.19 9.68
N LYS A 156 6.27 8.83 10.13
CA LYS A 156 5.62 9.90 9.37
C LYS A 156 6.58 11.06 9.13
N GLU A 157 7.28 11.54 10.16
CA GLU A 157 8.20 12.68 10.03
C GLU A 157 9.41 12.35 9.16
N ILE A 158 10.02 11.16 9.31
CA ILE A 158 11.10 10.69 8.41
C ILE A 158 10.68 10.75 6.95
N ILE A 159 9.47 10.27 6.63
CA ILE A 159 8.97 10.29 5.25
C ILE A 159 8.70 11.72 4.78
N LYS A 160 8.07 12.57 5.61
CA LYS A 160 7.77 13.96 5.26
C LYS A 160 9.03 14.75 4.93
N ASP A 161 10.06 14.61 5.74
CA ASP A 161 11.30 15.40 5.62
C ASP A 161 12.10 15.04 4.38
N ASN A 162 11.97 13.80 3.89
CA ASN A 162 12.86 13.26 2.87
C ASN A 162 12.18 12.95 1.54
N LEU A 163 10.89 12.58 1.53
CA LEU A 163 10.25 12.02 0.34
C LEU A 163 10.21 13.00 -0.84
N LEU A 164 9.96 14.29 -0.61
CA LEU A 164 9.90 15.28 -1.70
C LEU A 164 11.23 15.43 -2.46
N ASN A 165 12.35 15.09 -1.82
CA ASN A 165 13.69 15.16 -2.42
C ASN A 165 14.06 13.89 -3.21
N MET A 166 13.19 12.88 -3.23
CA MET A 166 13.46 11.60 -3.88
C MET A 166 13.16 11.63 -5.38
N ASP A 167 13.91 10.81 -6.14
CA ASP A 167 13.77 10.70 -7.59
C ASP A 167 12.32 10.43 -8.03
N LYS A 168 11.89 11.12 -9.10
CA LYS A 168 10.57 11.00 -9.73
C LYS A 168 9.36 11.36 -8.85
N ILE A 169 9.60 11.98 -7.70
CA ILE A 169 8.54 12.68 -6.98
C ILE A 169 8.23 13.98 -7.70
N ARG A 170 6.94 14.26 -7.88
CA ARG A 170 6.44 15.44 -8.60
C ARG A 170 5.58 16.24 -7.65
N VAL A 171 5.66 17.55 -7.80
CA VAL A 171 4.87 18.52 -7.04
C VAL A 171 4.14 19.41 -8.03
N GLU A 172 2.86 19.66 -7.82
CA GLU A 172 2.09 20.62 -8.60
C GLU A 172 2.75 22.00 -8.49
N LYS A 173 3.02 22.64 -9.63
CA LYS A 173 3.43 24.04 -9.62
C LYS A 173 2.26 24.85 -9.09
N LYS A 174 2.41 25.49 -7.93
CA LYS A 174 1.43 26.48 -7.46
C LYS A 174 1.24 27.51 -8.59
N VAL A 175 0.04 27.60 -9.15
CA VAL A 175 -0.33 28.70 -10.02
C VAL A 175 -0.34 29.93 -9.13
N VAL A 176 0.71 30.75 -9.23
CA VAL A 176 0.70 32.09 -8.63
C VAL A 176 -0.44 32.84 -9.34
N PRO A 177 -1.48 33.31 -8.64
CA PRO A 177 -2.48 34.14 -9.27
C PRO A 177 -1.75 35.37 -9.82
N VAL A 178 -1.81 35.58 -11.13
CA VAL A 178 -1.39 36.85 -11.71
C VAL A 178 -2.34 37.89 -11.13
N SER A 179 -1.85 38.67 -10.18
CA SER A 179 -2.54 39.86 -9.71
C SER A 179 -2.76 40.78 -10.91
N GLN A 180 -4.02 40.96 -11.29
CA GLN A 180 -4.46 42.00 -12.22
C GLN A 180 -4.33 43.37 -11.59
#